data_AF-M1CL12-F1
#
_entry.id   AF-M1CL12-F1
#
_cell.length_a   1.000
_cell.length_b   1.000
_cell.length_c   1.000
_cell.angle_alpha   90.00
_cell.angle_beta   90.00
_cell.angle_gamma   90.00
#
_symmetry.space_group_name_H-M   'P 1'
#
loop_
_entity.id
_entity.type
_entity.pdbx_description
1 polymer ?
#
loop_
_entity_poly.entity_id
_entity_poly.type
_entity_poly.pdbx_seq_one_letter_code
_entity_poly.pdbx_strand_id
1 'polypeptide(L)'
;MLLKVAPAFALLNTHGENLGSMLSFSSHGSVLKNFSAKSGNGLVVCASKGSNSKPLTGVVFEPFEEVKKELMLVPTVPHASLARQKFTDQSEAALNEQINVEYNVSYVYHAMYAYFDRDNVALKGLAKFFKESSEEEREHAEKFMEYQNKRGGKVKLQSILMPLSEFDHAEKGDALYGKFVSVLVCFAC
;
A
#
# COMPACT_ATOMS: atom_id res chain seq x y z
N MET A 1 -12.76 15.92 45.31
CA MET A 1 -12.38 14.61 44.71
C MET A 1 -11.65 14.91 43.42
N LEU A 2 -10.33 14.78 43.46
CA LEU A 2 -9.40 15.06 42.37
C LEU A 2 -9.19 13.77 41.57
N LEU A 3 -9.60 13.76 40.29
CA LEU A 3 -9.01 12.87 39.30
C LEU A 3 -8.82 13.63 37.99
N LYS A 4 -7.55 13.98 37.77
CA LYS A 4 -6.97 14.53 36.55
C LYS A 4 -6.65 13.33 35.65
N VAL A 5 -7.13 13.30 34.42
CA VAL A 5 -6.70 12.31 33.41
C VAL A 5 -6.31 13.08 32.15
N ALA A 6 -5.04 12.96 31.78
CA ALA A 6 -4.47 13.36 30.50
C ALA A 6 -4.17 12.07 29.70
N PRO A 7 -4.26 12.07 28.36
CA PRO A 7 -3.67 11.01 27.55
C PRO A 7 -2.24 11.42 27.16
N ALA A 8 -1.26 10.61 27.54
CA ALA A 8 0.10 10.66 27.03
C ALA A 8 0.26 9.61 25.94
N PHE A 9 0.39 10.04 24.69
CA PHE A 9 0.99 9.24 23.62
C PHE A 9 2.50 9.51 23.66
N ALA A 10 3.29 8.51 24.08
CA ALA A 10 4.74 8.52 23.95
C ALA A 10 5.18 7.16 23.41
N LEU A 11 5.61 7.15 22.16
CA LEU A 11 6.30 6.04 21.51
C LEU A 11 7.79 6.08 21.90
N LEU A 12 8.26 4.91 22.35
CA LEU A 12 9.55 4.26 22.10
C LEU A 12 10.80 5.12 21.92
N ASN A 13 11.78 4.90 22.80
CA ASN A 13 13.19 4.99 22.42
C ASN A 13 13.89 3.69 22.84
N THR A 14 14.34 2.93 21.86
CA THR A 14 15.11 1.70 22.01
C THR A 14 16.60 2.00 22.00
N HIS A 15 17.29 1.38 22.95
CA HIS A 15 18.75 1.30 23.06
C HIS A 15 19.35 0.66 21.79
N GLY A 16 20.50 1.17 21.34
CA GLY A 16 21.10 0.85 20.04
C GLY A 16 21.78 -0.51 19.95
N GLU A 17 22.15 -0.88 18.72
CA GLU A 17 23.51 -1.32 18.38
C GLU A 17 23.73 -1.34 16.86
N ASN A 18 25.01 -1.31 16.53
CA ASN A 18 25.73 -0.96 15.32
C ASN A 18 25.83 -2.13 14.31
N LEU A 19 25.60 -1.91 13.00
CA LEU A 19 26.42 -2.54 11.92
C LEU A 19 26.11 -2.02 10.49
N GLY A 20 27.13 -1.44 9.85
CA GLY A 20 27.59 -1.88 8.53
C GLY A 20 26.75 -1.61 7.28
N SER A 21 27.07 -0.49 6.61
CA SER A 21 26.91 -0.28 5.16
C SER A 21 27.49 -1.45 4.34
N MET A 22 26.87 -1.77 3.19
CA MET A 22 27.56 -1.86 1.88
C MET A 22 26.60 -2.33 0.77
N LEU A 23 26.28 -1.39 -0.12
CA LEU A 23 25.96 -1.67 -1.52
C LEU A 23 27.22 -2.20 -2.21
N SER A 24 27.11 -3.25 -3.04
CA SER A 24 27.98 -3.43 -4.22
C SER A 24 27.43 -4.48 -5.19
N PHE A 25 27.24 -4.01 -6.42
CA PHE A 25 27.22 -4.79 -7.65
C PHE A 25 28.59 -5.46 -7.87
N SER A 26 28.62 -6.66 -8.47
CA SER A 26 29.67 -7.00 -9.45
C SER A 26 29.38 -8.30 -10.21
N SER A 27 29.52 -8.16 -11.52
CA SER A 27 29.64 -9.14 -12.59
C SER A 27 30.92 -9.98 -12.50
N HIS A 28 30.84 -11.29 -12.71
CA HIS A 28 31.95 -12.15 -13.13
C HIS A 28 31.41 -13.14 -14.17
N GLY A 29 31.97 -13.30 -15.37
CA GLY A 29 33.39 -13.25 -15.72
C GLY A 29 33.81 -14.69 -16.06
N SER A 30 33.82 -15.02 -17.35
CA SER A 30 34.19 -16.32 -17.91
C SER A 30 35.64 -16.68 -17.61
N VAL A 31 35.87 -17.84 -16.98
CA VAL A 31 37.22 -18.42 -16.85
C VAL A 31 37.17 -19.90 -17.23
N LEU A 32 37.69 -20.20 -18.42
CA LEU A 32 38.15 -21.52 -18.85
C LEU A 32 39.27 -21.99 -17.92
N LYS A 33 39.20 -23.24 -17.42
CA LYS A 33 40.36 -23.94 -16.89
C LYS A 33 40.48 -25.36 -17.45
N ASN A 34 41.73 -25.63 -17.83
CA ASN A 34 42.25 -26.74 -18.60
C ASN A 34 42.01 -28.13 -18.01
N PHE A 35 41.91 -29.09 -18.92
CA PHE A 35 42.05 -30.52 -18.68
C PHE A 35 43.46 -30.87 -18.17
N SER A 36 43.52 -31.69 -17.13
CA SER A 36 44.68 -32.55 -16.85
C SER A 36 44.18 -33.86 -16.26
N ALA A 37 44.45 -34.95 -16.97
CA ALA A 37 44.05 -36.30 -16.60
C ALA A 37 44.95 -36.87 -15.49
N LYS A 38 44.37 -37.56 -14.52
CA LYS A 38 45.11 -38.56 -13.74
C LYS A 38 44.23 -39.75 -13.36
N SER A 39 44.90 -40.91 -13.49
CA SER A 39 44.47 -42.29 -13.37
C SER A 39 43.90 -42.69 -12.00
N GLY A 40 42.92 -43.61 -12.02
CA GLY A 40 42.86 -44.70 -11.03
C GLY A 40 41.65 -44.74 -10.08
N ASN A 41 40.94 -45.87 -10.14
CA ASN A 41 40.07 -46.50 -9.13
C ASN A 41 38.62 -46.02 -8.95
N GLY A 42 37.74 -46.68 -9.70
CA GLY A 42 36.53 -47.34 -9.21
C GLY A 42 35.63 -46.58 -8.23
N LEU A 43 34.61 -45.92 -8.79
CA LEU A 43 33.34 -45.73 -8.11
C LEU A 43 32.24 -46.39 -8.94
N VAL A 44 31.72 -47.50 -8.43
CA VAL A 44 30.48 -48.12 -8.91
C VAL A 44 29.33 -47.21 -8.51
N VAL A 45 28.69 -46.56 -9.47
CA VAL A 45 27.42 -45.86 -9.25
C VAL A 45 26.30 -46.83 -9.62
N CYS A 46 25.65 -47.39 -8.60
CA CYS A 46 24.41 -48.12 -8.77
C CYS A 46 23.33 -47.14 -9.26
N ALA A 47 22.77 -47.40 -10.44
CA ALA A 47 21.59 -46.69 -10.92
C ALA A 47 20.41 -47.03 -10.01
N SER A 48 20.04 -46.10 -9.11
CA SER A 48 18.75 -46.17 -8.44
C SER A 48 17.68 -45.97 -9.50
N LYS A 49 16.92 -47.04 -9.77
CA LYS A 49 15.73 -47.06 -10.63
C LYS A 49 14.60 -46.29 -9.93
N GLY A 50 14.76 -44.97 -9.82
CA GLY A 50 13.68 -44.04 -9.53
C GLY A 50 13.03 -43.64 -10.84
N SER A 51 11.91 -44.27 -11.17
CA SER A 51 11.14 -43.95 -12.37
C SER A 51 10.59 -42.53 -12.30
N ASN A 52 11.25 -41.59 -12.97
CA ASN A 52 10.61 -40.41 -13.55
C ASN A 52 11.31 -40.10 -14.87
N SER A 53 11.02 -40.90 -15.89
CA SER A 53 11.50 -40.69 -17.25
C SER A 53 10.72 -39.54 -17.90
N LYS A 54 10.97 -38.30 -17.50
CA LYS A 54 10.73 -37.17 -18.41
C LYS A 54 11.98 -37.02 -19.28
N PRO A 55 11.87 -37.17 -20.61
CA PRO A 55 12.98 -36.83 -21.50
C PRO A 55 13.38 -35.37 -21.22
N LEU A 56 14.68 -35.10 -21.09
CA LEU A 56 15.23 -33.75 -21.04
C LEU A 56 15.06 -33.10 -22.43
N THR A 57 13.80 -32.83 -22.78
CA THR A 57 13.42 -32.01 -23.92
C THR A 57 13.80 -30.58 -23.51
N GLY A 58 14.62 -29.90 -24.31
CA GLY A 58 15.07 -28.52 -24.04
C GLY A 58 13.95 -27.48 -24.12
N VAL A 59 12.73 -27.87 -23.74
CA VAL A 59 11.52 -27.06 -23.70
C VAL A 59 11.44 -26.45 -22.31
N VAL A 60 11.56 -25.12 -22.24
CA VAL A 60 11.61 -24.35 -20.99
C VAL A 60 10.21 -23.89 -20.55
N PHE A 61 9.26 -23.78 -21.49
CA PHE A 61 7.92 -23.25 -21.25
C PHE A 61 6.90 -24.08 -22.02
N GLU A 62 5.91 -24.62 -21.32
CA GLU A 62 4.82 -25.44 -21.86
C GLU A 62 3.47 -24.79 -21.49
N PRO A 63 3.02 -23.76 -22.24
CA PRO A 63 1.93 -22.90 -21.79
C PRO A 63 0.65 -23.66 -21.44
N PHE A 64 0.26 -24.67 -22.23
CA PHE A 64 -0.93 -25.48 -21.94
C PHE A 64 -0.79 -26.39 -20.72
N GLU A 65 0.42 -26.83 -20.35
CA GLU A 65 0.63 -27.60 -19.13
C GLU A 65 0.69 -26.69 -17.90
N GLU A 66 1.21 -25.48 -18.05
CA GLU A 66 1.33 -24.49 -16.98
C GLU A 66 -0.03 -23.88 -16.61
N VAL A 67 -0.84 -23.48 -17.61
CA VAL A 67 -2.14 -22.82 -17.37
C VAL A 67 -3.23 -23.80 -16.93
N LYS A 68 -3.07 -25.11 -17.06
CA LYS A 68 -4.06 -26.11 -16.58
C LYS A 68 -4.40 -25.91 -15.11
N LYS A 69 -3.40 -25.56 -14.29
CA LYS A 69 -3.60 -25.28 -12.86
C LYS A 69 -4.45 -24.04 -12.64
N GLU A 70 -4.19 -22.98 -13.41
CA GLU A 70 -4.95 -21.73 -13.31
C GLU A 70 -6.37 -21.89 -13.82
N LEU A 71 -6.57 -22.67 -14.89
CA LEU A 71 -7.89 -22.96 -15.46
C LEU A 71 -8.80 -23.69 -14.44
N MET A 72 -8.25 -24.59 -13.64
CA MET A 72 -9.02 -25.28 -12.57
C MET A 72 -9.33 -24.37 -11.37
N LEU A 73 -8.63 -23.25 -11.22
CA LEU A 73 -8.85 -22.27 -10.16
C LEU A 73 -9.78 -21.12 -10.57
N VAL A 74 -10.23 -21.07 -11.84
CA VAL A 74 -11.17 -20.05 -12.30
C VAL A 74 -12.49 -20.19 -11.52
N PRO A 75 -12.93 -19.16 -10.78
CA PRO A 75 -14.15 -19.25 -10.00
C PRO A 75 -15.40 -19.47 -10.87
N THR A 76 -16.26 -20.41 -10.48
CA THR A 76 -17.55 -20.68 -11.13
C THR A 76 -18.72 -19.99 -10.44
N VAL A 77 -18.52 -19.52 -9.21
CA VAL A 77 -19.55 -18.85 -8.41
C VAL A 77 -19.71 -17.37 -8.84
N PRO A 78 -20.93 -16.85 -9.04
CA PRO A 78 -21.14 -15.49 -9.55
C PRO A 78 -20.59 -14.36 -8.67
N HIS A 79 -20.40 -14.60 -7.37
CA HIS A 79 -19.99 -13.58 -6.41
C HIS A 79 -18.47 -13.54 -6.13
N ALA A 80 -17.70 -14.44 -6.75
CA ALA A 80 -16.25 -14.45 -6.68
C ALA A 80 -15.64 -13.63 -7.82
N SER A 81 -14.54 -12.93 -7.54
CA SER A 81 -13.83 -12.18 -8.58
C SER A 81 -12.99 -13.11 -9.45
N LEU A 82 -13.09 -12.92 -10.77
CA LEU A 82 -12.25 -13.62 -11.75
C LEU A 82 -10.81 -13.06 -11.82
N ALA A 83 -10.60 -11.83 -11.37
CA ALA A 83 -9.33 -11.11 -11.52
C ALA A 83 -8.44 -11.16 -10.26
N ARG A 84 -8.94 -11.68 -9.14
CA ARG A 84 -8.23 -11.64 -7.85
C ARG A 84 -7.07 -12.64 -7.84
N GLN A 85 -5.85 -12.13 -7.93
CA GLN A 85 -4.62 -12.93 -7.87
C GLN A 85 -3.62 -12.31 -6.89
N LYS A 86 -3.12 -13.14 -5.95
CA LYS A 86 -2.14 -12.74 -4.92
C LYS A 86 -2.50 -11.42 -4.23
N PHE A 87 -3.79 -11.26 -3.93
CA PHE A 87 -4.35 -10.08 -3.26
C PHE A 87 -5.05 -10.56 -2.00
N THR A 88 -4.35 -10.41 -0.86
CA THR A 88 -4.78 -10.93 0.43
C THR A 88 -5.86 -10.07 1.04
N ASP A 89 -6.61 -10.64 1.97
CA ASP A 89 -7.68 -9.92 2.67
C ASP A 89 -7.14 -8.74 3.49
N GLN A 90 -5.90 -8.83 3.96
CA GLN A 90 -5.21 -7.72 4.63
C GLN A 90 -4.99 -6.54 3.68
N SER A 91 -4.55 -6.80 2.44
CA SER A 91 -4.36 -5.73 1.43
C SER A 91 -5.71 -5.12 1.00
N GLU A 92 -6.75 -5.95 0.85
CA GLU A 92 -8.10 -5.47 0.56
C GLU A 92 -8.66 -4.59 1.69
N ALA A 93 -8.45 -5.00 2.95
CA ALA A 93 -8.85 -4.24 4.13
C ALA A 93 -8.12 -2.91 4.23
N ALA A 94 -6.79 -2.90 4.05
CA ALA A 94 -5.98 -1.69 4.10
C ALA A 94 -6.40 -0.67 3.01
N LEU A 95 -6.71 -1.13 1.79
CA LEU A 95 -7.25 -0.23 0.77
C LEU A 95 -8.62 0.34 1.14
N ASN A 96 -9.51 -0.45 1.73
CA ASN A 96 -10.81 0.04 2.19
C ASN A 96 -10.67 1.06 3.33
N GLU A 97 -9.69 0.86 4.21
CA GLU A 97 -9.34 1.83 5.26
C GLU A 97 -8.83 3.13 4.63
N GLN A 98 -7.88 3.06 3.69
CA GLN A 98 -7.36 4.25 3.01
C GLN A 98 -8.47 5.01 2.25
N ILE A 99 -9.35 4.31 1.52
CA ILE A 99 -10.51 4.94 0.86
C ILE A 99 -11.33 5.77 1.86
N ASN A 100 -11.54 5.25 3.07
CA ASN A 100 -12.28 5.97 4.10
C ASN A 100 -11.47 7.15 4.67
N VAL A 101 -10.16 7.02 4.83
CA VAL A 101 -9.27 8.13 5.23
C VAL A 101 -9.41 9.27 4.22
N GLU A 102 -9.21 9.01 2.92
CA GLU A 102 -9.31 10.03 1.87
C GLU A 102 -10.69 10.72 1.85
N TYR A 103 -11.78 9.97 2.00
CA TYR A 103 -13.13 10.56 2.08
C TYR A 103 -13.33 11.43 3.32
N ASN A 104 -12.80 11.04 4.49
CA ASN A 104 -12.89 11.85 5.71
C ASN A 104 -12.06 13.13 5.56
N VAL A 105 -10.88 13.04 4.97
CA VAL A 105 -10.01 14.19 4.67
C VAL A 105 -10.69 15.15 3.70
N SER A 106 -11.26 14.64 2.61
CA SER A 106 -12.07 15.42 1.66
C SER A 106 -13.19 16.17 2.38
N TYR A 107 -13.88 15.53 3.32
CA TYR A 107 -14.99 16.14 4.06
C TYR A 107 -14.53 17.20 5.08
N VAL A 108 -13.37 17.01 5.71
CA VAL A 108 -12.74 18.01 6.58
C VAL A 108 -12.36 19.26 5.77
N TYR A 109 -11.73 19.09 4.59
CA TYR A 109 -11.41 20.22 3.71
C TYR A 109 -12.67 20.94 3.22
N HIS A 110 -13.76 20.21 2.98
CA HIS A 110 -15.03 20.82 2.64
C HIS A 110 -15.59 21.70 3.77
N ALA A 111 -15.47 21.25 5.02
CA ALA A 111 -15.87 22.03 6.19
C ALA A 111 -15.01 23.29 6.35
N MET A 112 -13.71 23.20 6.10
CA MET A 112 -12.81 24.36 6.09
C MET A 112 -13.18 25.36 4.99
N TYR A 113 -13.48 24.88 3.78
CA TYR A 113 -14.04 25.73 2.72
C TYR A 113 -15.28 26.48 3.22
N ALA A 114 -16.25 25.77 3.78
CA ALA A 114 -17.48 26.37 4.28
C ALA A 114 -17.25 27.42 5.38
N TYR A 115 -16.21 27.26 6.22
CA TYR A 115 -15.82 28.24 7.23
C TYR A 115 -15.16 29.48 6.62
N PHE A 116 -14.14 29.30 5.77
CA PHE A 116 -13.39 30.44 5.18
C PHE A 116 -14.19 31.23 4.14
N ASP A 117 -15.26 30.65 3.58
CA ASP A 117 -16.15 31.31 2.63
C ASP A 117 -17.19 32.22 3.29
N ARG A 118 -17.40 32.11 4.61
CA ARG A 118 -18.35 32.96 5.38
C ARG A 118 -18.05 34.44 5.19
N ASP A 119 -19.08 35.28 5.20
CA ASP A 119 -18.96 36.72 4.97
C ASP A 119 -18.17 37.44 6.08
N ASN A 120 -18.23 36.94 7.31
CA ASN A 120 -17.50 37.48 8.46
C ASN A 120 -16.04 37.03 8.55
N VAL A 121 -15.63 36.00 7.80
CA VAL A 121 -14.23 35.56 7.68
C VAL A 121 -13.61 36.11 6.39
N ALA A 122 -14.34 36.02 5.27
CA ALA A 122 -14.05 36.60 3.96
C ALA A 122 -12.66 36.26 3.36
N LEU A 123 -12.06 35.13 3.74
CA LEU A 123 -10.77 34.67 3.22
C LEU A 123 -10.92 33.83 1.95
N LYS A 124 -11.40 34.46 0.87
CA LYS A 124 -11.75 33.76 -0.40
C LYS A 124 -10.61 32.96 -1.03
N GLY A 125 -9.36 33.38 -0.84
CA GLY A 125 -8.19 32.61 -1.30
C GLY A 125 -8.03 31.27 -0.59
N LEU A 126 -8.23 31.25 0.73
CA LEU A 126 -8.21 30.01 1.52
C LEU A 126 -9.45 29.16 1.24
N ALA A 127 -10.62 29.79 1.11
CA ALA A 127 -11.85 29.09 0.74
C ALA A 127 -11.67 28.33 -0.58
N LYS A 128 -11.13 28.99 -1.61
CA LYS A 128 -10.84 28.35 -2.90
C LYS A 128 -9.85 27.20 -2.76
N PHE A 129 -8.74 27.41 -2.04
CA PHE A 129 -7.75 26.37 -1.79
C PHE A 129 -8.37 25.12 -1.16
N PHE A 130 -9.13 25.26 -0.06
CA PHE A 130 -9.73 24.12 0.61
C PHE A 130 -10.84 23.45 -0.20
N LYS A 131 -11.53 24.20 -1.07
CA LYS A 131 -12.47 23.60 -2.01
C LYS A 131 -11.74 22.70 -3.02
N GLU A 132 -10.66 23.20 -3.61
CA GLU A 132 -9.84 22.43 -4.56
C GLU A 132 -9.20 21.20 -3.87
N SER A 133 -8.67 21.35 -2.66
CA SER A 133 -8.13 20.23 -1.88
C SER A 133 -9.21 19.20 -1.52
N SER A 134 -10.42 19.62 -1.17
CA SER A 134 -11.53 18.69 -0.92
C SER A 134 -11.85 17.84 -2.16
N GLU A 135 -11.80 18.44 -3.35
CA GLU A 135 -12.02 17.74 -4.62
C GLU A 135 -10.86 16.77 -4.93
N GLU A 136 -9.61 17.19 -4.75
CA GLU A 136 -8.41 16.37 -4.96
C GLU A 136 -8.42 15.08 -4.10
N GLU A 137 -8.73 15.20 -2.81
CA GLU A 137 -8.73 14.06 -1.89
C GLU A 137 -9.90 13.09 -2.19
N ARG A 138 -11.01 13.62 -2.73
CA ARG A 138 -12.08 12.75 -3.25
C ARG A 138 -11.62 11.97 -4.47
N GLU A 139 -10.86 12.59 -5.37
CA GLU A 139 -10.25 11.88 -6.50
C GLU A 139 -9.24 10.82 -6.03
N HIS A 140 -8.52 11.05 -4.93
CA HIS A 140 -7.66 10.02 -4.32
C HIS A 140 -8.48 8.81 -3.84
N ALA A 141 -9.59 9.04 -3.13
CA ALA A 141 -10.50 7.96 -2.72
C ALA A 141 -11.01 7.15 -3.93
N GLU A 142 -11.44 7.83 -4.99
CA GLU A 142 -11.94 7.20 -6.22
C GLU A 142 -10.87 6.38 -6.93
N LYS A 143 -9.62 6.87 -7.00
CA LYS A 143 -8.47 6.12 -7.55
C LYS A 143 -8.23 4.83 -6.77
N PHE A 144 -8.35 4.85 -5.44
CA PHE A 144 -8.24 3.63 -4.64
C PHE A 144 -9.42 2.68 -4.84
N MET A 145 -10.64 3.19 -5.00
CA MET A 145 -11.82 2.37 -5.33
C MET A 145 -11.65 1.66 -6.68
N GLU A 146 -11.15 2.37 -7.70
CA GLU A 146 -10.82 1.76 -8.98
C GLU A 146 -9.74 0.68 -8.83
N TYR A 147 -8.68 0.96 -8.07
CA TYR A 147 -7.59 0.01 -7.87
C TYR A 147 -8.05 -1.24 -7.12
N GLN A 148 -8.89 -1.09 -6.10
CA GLN A 148 -9.54 -2.19 -5.38
C GLN A 148 -10.30 -3.11 -6.36
N ASN A 149 -11.12 -2.53 -7.24
CA ASN A 149 -11.86 -3.27 -8.27
C ASN A 149 -10.93 -3.93 -9.29
N LYS A 150 -9.87 -3.24 -9.74
CA LYS A 150 -8.85 -3.79 -10.66
C LYS A 150 -8.15 -5.01 -10.07
N ARG A 151 -7.94 -5.06 -8.75
CA ARG A 151 -7.34 -6.22 -8.04
C ARG A 151 -8.35 -7.32 -7.68
N GLY A 152 -9.62 -7.15 -8.01
CA GLY A 152 -10.68 -8.10 -7.69
C GLY A 152 -11.11 -8.09 -6.22
N GLY A 153 -10.78 -7.02 -5.49
CA GLY A 153 -11.33 -6.73 -4.17
C GLY A 153 -12.74 -6.15 -4.26
N LYS A 154 -13.37 -5.97 -3.11
CA LYS A 154 -14.69 -5.36 -2.94
C LYS A 154 -14.55 -4.09 -2.12
N VAL A 155 -14.96 -2.97 -2.71
CA VAL A 155 -15.04 -1.68 -2.02
C VAL A 155 -16.09 -1.77 -0.92
N LYS A 156 -15.72 -1.33 0.30
CA LYS A 156 -16.62 -1.20 1.45
C LYS A 156 -16.52 0.22 1.99
N LEU A 157 -17.41 1.09 1.50
CA LEU A 157 -17.51 2.46 2.03
C LEU A 157 -17.99 2.42 3.48
N GLN A 158 -17.29 3.16 4.34
CA GLN A 158 -17.60 3.26 5.77
C GLN A 158 -18.23 4.61 6.08
N SER A 159 -18.58 4.82 7.35
CA SER A 159 -19.12 6.08 7.83
C SER A 159 -18.06 7.18 7.79
N ILE A 160 -18.44 8.33 7.26
CA ILE A 160 -17.67 9.58 7.37
C ILE A 160 -18.06 10.26 8.68
N LEU A 161 -17.06 10.65 9.47
CA LEU A 161 -17.29 11.33 10.74
C LEU A 161 -17.66 12.81 10.52
N MET A 162 -18.45 13.36 11.44
CA MET A 162 -18.77 14.78 11.41
C MET A 162 -17.50 15.62 11.67
N PRO A 163 -17.10 16.50 10.75
CA PRO A 163 -15.91 17.32 10.92
C PRO A 163 -16.18 18.49 11.87
N LEU A 164 -15.10 19.14 12.31
CA LEU A 164 -15.20 20.43 12.99
C LEU A 164 -15.75 21.48 12.03
N SER A 165 -16.56 22.41 12.55
CA SER A 165 -17.17 23.49 11.76
C SER A 165 -16.56 24.87 12.05
N GLU A 166 -15.84 25.01 13.17
CA GLU A 166 -15.22 26.25 13.61
C GLU A 166 -13.70 26.10 13.64
N PHE A 167 -13.01 27.10 13.11
CA PHE A 167 -11.55 27.13 12.97
C PHE A 167 -10.95 28.47 13.44
N ASP A 168 -11.68 29.18 14.31
CA ASP A 168 -11.22 30.43 14.91
C ASP A 168 -10.08 30.17 15.90
N HIS A 169 -9.07 31.02 15.91
CA HIS A 169 -7.96 30.87 16.85
C HIS A 169 -7.40 32.22 17.31
N ALA A 170 -7.61 32.55 18.59
CA ALA A 170 -7.28 33.86 19.16
C ALA A 170 -5.80 34.28 18.99
N GLU A 171 -4.84 33.38 19.21
CA GLU A 171 -3.42 33.73 19.15
C GLU A 171 -2.80 33.65 17.75
N LYS A 172 -3.19 32.65 16.94
CA LYS A 172 -2.60 32.36 15.63
C LYS A 172 -3.36 33.01 14.48
N GLY A 173 -4.62 33.38 14.70
CA GLY A 173 -5.56 33.75 13.65
C GLY A 173 -6.02 32.53 12.83
N ASP A 174 -7.21 32.66 12.25
CA ASP A 174 -7.93 31.57 11.58
C ASP A 174 -7.13 31.01 10.39
N ALA A 175 -6.45 31.88 9.64
CA ALA A 175 -5.66 31.47 8.47
C ALA A 175 -4.47 30.56 8.82
N LEU A 176 -3.72 30.89 9.87
CA LEU A 176 -2.56 30.11 10.29
C LEU A 176 -2.99 28.80 10.95
N TYR A 177 -4.06 28.84 11.74
CA TYR A 177 -4.62 27.64 12.34
C TYR A 177 -5.19 26.69 11.28
N GLY A 178 -5.95 27.20 10.31
CA GLY A 178 -6.45 26.39 9.20
C GLY A 178 -5.33 25.71 8.41
N LYS A 179 -4.24 26.44 8.08
CA LYS A 179 -3.08 25.82 7.41
C LYS A 179 -2.40 24.76 8.28
N PHE A 180 -2.30 24.97 9.60
CA PHE A 180 -1.73 23.99 10.51
C PHE A 180 -2.57 22.70 10.56
N VAL A 181 -3.90 22.83 10.63
CA VAL A 181 -4.82 21.68 10.56
C VAL A 181 -4.68 20.94 9.23
N SER A 182 -4.59 21.68 8.11
CA SER A 182 -4.36 21.09 6.78
C SER A 182 -3.06 20.29 6.69
N VAL A 183 -1.96 20.80 7.24
CA VAL A 183 -0.68 20.06 7.26
C VAL A 183 -0.82 18.77 8.06
N LEU A 184 -1.47 18.80 9.22
CA LEU A 184 -1.71 17.59 10.02
C LEU A 184 -2.58 16.57 9.28
N VAL A 185 -3.55 17.04 8.51
CA VAL A 185 -4.42 16.21 7.68
C VAL A 185 -3.64 15.57 6.53
N CYS A 186 -2.79 16.32 5.82
CA CYS A 186 -1.94 15.76 4.76
C CYS A 186 -0.90 14.75 5.26
N PHE A 187 -0.37 14.89 6.48
CA PHE A 187 0.57 13.91 7.04
C PHE A 187 -0.08 12.58 7.45
N ALA A 188 -1.42 12.51 7.46
CA ALA A 188 -2.16 11.31 7.82
C ALA A 188 -2.53 10.44 6.58
N CYS A 189 -2.40 10.97 5.36
CA CYS A 189 -2.46 10.21 4.11
C CYS A 189 -1.06 9.80 3.64
#